data_AF-A0A3N0ARW1-F1
#
_entry.id   AF-A0A3N0ARW1-F1
#
_cell.length_a   1.000
_cell.length_b   1.000
_cell.length_c   1.000
_cell.angle_alpha   90.00
_cell.angle_beta   90.00
_cell.angle_gamma   90.00
#
_symmetry.space_group_name_H-M   'P 1'
#
loop_
_entity.id
_entity.type
_entity.pdbx_description
1 polymer ?
#
loop_
_entity_poly.entity_id
_entity_poly.type
_entity_poly.pdbx_seq_one_letter_code
_entity_poly.pdbx_strand_id
1 'polypeptide(L)'
;MKRNSFSEPSKAADLADVRRIGIPRALLYYRYGALWRAFFEELGRTVIVSEPSDRGVFEAGDAVSVDECCLASKLYLGHVAALIDRTDALFIPSIANLGHLRSFCTKFQALPDLVANSFSERDIRIISCLVEEQETHTMARESYLALARRFGATPRQAKAAWKAALHAQDAADRMAQSTQEHALARAEALPKESRPLRILVMAHPYVAHDPYIGGPVADMLIEMGACVLFADHADKERAFKMSLDFSETLPWIVNRELVGALMLLHDHVDGVVIVSAFPCGPDSMTNDAVTRRFRGKPTLVLTVDAQSGTAGMETRIESFVDILRYQGKGGYLHVR
;
A
#
# COMPACT_ATOMS: atom_id res chain seq x y z
N MET A 1 -16.40 33.21 -18.19
CA MET A 1 -15.43 32.44 -19.02
C MET A 1 -15.84 30.98 -19.00
N LYS A 2 -16.32 30.46 -20.14
CA LYS A 2 -16.64 29.04 -20.30
C LYS A 2 -15.32 28.26 -20.32
N ARG A 3 -15.05 27.46 -19.28
CA ARG A 3 -13.92 26.51 -19.31
C ARG A 3 -14.34 25.34 -20.19
N ASN A 4 -13.58 25.11 -21.25
CA ASN A 4 -13.67 23.90 -22.06
C ASN A 4 -13.45 22.70 -21.13
N SER A 5 -14.50 21.92 -20.93
CA SER A 5 -14.40 20.54 -20.48
C SER A 5 -13.57 19.79 -21.52
N PHE A 6 -12.37 19.33 -21.16
CA PHE A 6 -11.69 18.28 -21.90
C PHE A 6 -12.51 16.99 -21.76
N SER A 7 -13.61 16.87 -22.50
CA SER A 7 -14.22 15.58 -22.78
C SER A 7 -13.34 14.92 -23.82
N GLU A 8 -12.44 14.02 -23.40
CA GLU A 8 -11.78 13.14 -24.36
C GLU A 8 -12.87 12.42 -25.17
N PRO A 9 -12.75 12.37 -26.51
CA PRO A 9 -13.69 11.62 -27.32
C PRO A 9 -13.66 10.17 -26.85
N SER A 10 -14.82 9.62 -26.50
CA SER A 10 -15.02 8.22 -26.14
C SER A 10 -14.49 7.32 -27.27
N LYS A 11 -13.21 6.93 -27.19
CA LYS A 11 -12.60 5.87 -27.99
C LYS A 11 -13.22 4.54 -27.57
N ALA A 12 -14.44 4.28 -28.03
CA ALA A 12 -15.13 3.04 -27.73
C ALA A 12 -14.31 1.86 -28.26
N ALA A 13 -14.06 0.87 -27.41
CA ALA A 13 -13.38 -0.38 -27.76
C ALA A 13 -11.90 -0.29 -28.22
N ASP A 14 -11.17 0.78 -27.87
CA ASP A 14 -9.75 0.94 -28.26
C ASP A 14 -8.76 -0.01 -27.57
N LEU A 15 -9.21 -0.82 -26.61
CA LEU A 15 -8.44 -1.84 -25.90
C LEU A 15 -9.00 -3.26 -26.13
N ALA A 16 -9.92 -3.44 -27.08
CA ALA A 16 -10.60 -4.72 -27.29
C ALA A 16 -9.66 -5.87 -27.68
N ASP A 17 -8.57 -5.55 -28.38
CA ASP A 17 -7.53 -6.47 -28.85
C ASP A 17 -6.59 -6.95 -27.73
N VAL A 18 -6.49 -6.22 -26.61
CA VAL A 18 -5.64 -6.59 -25.46
C VAL A 18 -6.17 -7.86 -24.81
N ARG A 19 -5.32 -8.88 -24.66
CA ARG A 19 -5.65 -10.15 -24.00
C ARG A 19 -4.89 -10.34 -22.68
N ARG A 20 -3.61 -10.01 -22.66
CA ARG A 20 -2.69 -10.18 -21.51
C ARG A 20 -2.38 -8.82 -20.89
N ILE A 21 -2.82 -8.60 -19.66
CA ILE A 21 -2.64 -7.34 -18.93
C ILE A 21 -1.60 -7.53 -17.84
N GLY A 22 -0.52 -6.76 -17.89
CA GLY A 22 0.47 -6.69 -16.84
C GLY A 22 0.04 -5.81 -15.68
N ILE A 23 0.18 -6.29 -14.45
CA ILE A 23 -0.02 -5.49 -13.24
C ILE A 23 1.25 -5.54 -12.40
N PRO A 24 1.98 -4.42 -12.23
CA PRO A 24 3.14 -4.37 -11.35
C PRO A 24 2.76 -4.74 -9.90
N ARG A 25 3.47 -5.70 -9.30
CA ARG A 25 3.34 -6.09 -7.88
C ARG A 25 3.99 -5.07 -6.95
N ALA A 26 3.58 -3.82 -7.07
CA ALA A 26 4.13 -2.71 -6.31
C ALA A 26 3.06 -1.65 -6.01
N LEU A 27 3.35 -0.78 -5.03
CA LEU A 27 2.51 0.36 -4.70
C LEU A 27 1.05 -0.06 -4.43
N LEU A 28 0.09 0.50 -5.15
CA LEU A 28 -1.34 0.24 -4.94
C LEU A 28 -1.77 -1.20 -5.23
N TYR A 29 -0.90 -2.05 -5.81
CA TYR A 29 -1.20 -3.49 -5.92
C TYR A 29 -1.44 -4.14 -4.55
N TYR A 30 -0.65 -3.77 -3.54
CA TYR A 30 -0.83 -4.30 -2.18
C TYR A 30 -2.16 -3.85 -1.53
N ARG A 31 -2.81 -2.82 -2.09
CA ARG A 31 -4.11 -2.32 -1.64
C ARG A 31 -5.28 -2.79 -2.49
N TYR A 32 -5.10 -2.85 -3.82
CA TYR A 32 -6.17 -3.06 -4.81
C TYR A 32 -5.93 -4.25 -5.74
N GLY A 33 -4.92 -5.08 -5.48
CA GLY A 33 -4.54 -6.18 -6.35
C GLY A 33 -5.64 -7.23 -6.50
N ALA A 34 -6.48 -7.45 -5.49
CA ALA A 34 -7.66 -8.32 -5.58
C ALA A 34 -8.74 -7.69 -6.49
N LEU A 35 -9.00 -6.40 -6.31
CA LEU A 35 -9.92 -5.63 -7.15
C LEU A 35 -9.51 -5.70 -8.62
N TRP A 36 -8.26 -5.38 -8.94
CA TRP A 36 -7.79 -5.30 -10.32
C TRP A 36 -7.77 -6.66 -11.01
N ARG A 37 -7.31 -7.71 -10.32
CA ARG A 37 -7.33 -9.08 -10.86
C ARG A 37 -8.75 -9.50 -11.25
N ALA A 38 -9.68 -9.43 -10.30
CA ALA A 38 -11.07 -9.82 -10.53
C ALA A 38 -11.75 -8.94 -11.60
N PHE A 39 -11.44 -7.64 -11.66
CA PHE A 39 -11.98 -6.74 -12.68
C PHE A 39 -11.58 -7.17 -14.10
N PHE A 40 -10.30 -7.40 -14.35
CA PHE A 40 -9.82 -7.75 -15.69
C PHE A 40 -10.15 -9.19 -16.08
N GLU A 41 -10.13 -10.12 -15.12
CA GLU A 41 -10.55 -11.51 -15.35
C GLU A 41 -12.04 -11.61 -15.71
N GLU A 42 -12.91 -10.85 -15.03
CA GLU A 42 -14.36 -10.78 -15.36
C GLU A 42 -14.60 -10.13 -16.74
N LEU A 43 -13.67 -9.31 -17.23
CA LEU A 43 -13.65 -8.79 -18.60
C LEU A 43 -13.05 -9.76 -19.63
N GLY A 44 -12.71 -10.99 -19.22
CA GLY A 44 -12.15 -12.04 -20.06
C GLY A 44 -10.69 -11.83 -20.45
N ARG A 45 -9.90 -11.17 -19.59
CA ARG A 45 -8.47 -10.89 -19.81
C ARG A 45 -7.61 -11.76 -18.91
N THR A 46 -6.43 -12.13 -19.39
CA THR A 46 -5.43 -12.83 -18.60
C THR A 46 -4.59 -11.80 -17.86
N VAL A 47 -4.59 -11.86 -16.53
CA VAL A 47 -3.79 -10.97 -15.70
C VAL A 47 -2.45 -11.60 -15.39
N ILE A 48 -1.38 -10.86 -15.65
CA ILE A 48 0.00 -11.24 -15.35
C ILE A 48 0.53 -10.26 -14.32
N VAL A 49 0.81 -10.76 -13.13
CA VAL A 49 1.44 -9.97 -12.07
C VAL A 49 2.95 -10.22 -12.12
N SER A 50 3.76 -9.20 -11.88
CA SER A 50 5.21 -9.41 -11.75
C SER A 50 5.55 -10.32 -10.55
N GLU A 51 6.74 -10.91 -10.59
CA GLU A 51 7.25 -11.74 -9.50
C GLU A 51 7.45 -10.93 -8.21
N PRO A 52 7.61 -11.58 -7.04
CA PRO A 52 7.99 -10.88 -5.81
C PRO A 52 9.22 -9.99 -6.01
N SER A 53 9.25 -8.83 -5.34
CA SER A 53 10.41 -7.94 -5.39
C SER A 53 11.68 -8.64 -4.92
N ASP A 54 12.75 -8.47 -5.68
CA ASP A 54 14.09 -8.89 -5.29
C ASP A 54 15.09 -7.79 -5.66
N ARG A 55 16.38 -8.06 -5.40
CA ARG A 55 17.46 -7.14 -5.74
C ARG A 55 17.51 -6.82 -7.24
N GLY A 56 17.23 -7.79 -8.11
CA GLY A 56 17.25 -7.60 -9.56
C GLY A 56 16.12 -6.69 -10.04
N VAL A 57 14.91 -6.86 -9.50
CA VAL A 57 13.78 -5.95 -9.74
C VAL A 57 14.13 -4.53 -9.27
N PHE A 58 14.73 -4.40 -8.08
CA PHE A 58 15.18 -3.11 -7.58
C PHE A 58 16.21 -2.45 -8.51
N GLU A 59 17.29 -3.15 -8.88
CA GLU A 59 18.37 -2.63 -9.72
C GLU A 59 17.85 -2.23 -11.12
N ALA A 60 16.95 -3.02 -11.71
CA ALA A 60 16.32 -2.69 -12.99
C ALA A 60 15.47 -1.40 -12.90
N GLY A 61 14.79 -1.18 -11.78
CA GLY A 61 14.01 0.02 -11.53
C GLY A 61 14.87 1.25 -11.23
N ASP A 62 15.93 1.07 -10.45
CA ASP A 62 16.89 2.12 -10.11
C ASP A 62 17.54 2.71 -11.37
N ALA A 63 17.93 1.84 -12.31
CA ALA A 63 18.59 2.21 -13.57
C ALA A 63 17.75 3.12 -14.50
N VAL A 64 16.43 3.15 -14.33
CA VAL A 64 15.50 3.98 -15.14
C VAL A 64 14.83 5.06 -14.31
N SER A 65 15.21 5.21 -13.04
CA SER A 65 14.63 6.18 -12.12
C SER A 65 15.53 7.39 -11.92
N VAL A 66 14.94 8.52 -11.51
CA VAL A 66 15.72 9.65 -11.00
C VAL A 66 16.14 9.40 -9.56
N ASP A 67 17.28 9.96 -9.16
CA ASP A 67 17.89 9.71 -7.84
C ASP A 67 16.96 10.07 -6.67
N GLU A 68 16.15 11.11 -6.81
CA GLU A 68 15.22 11.60 -5.78
C GLU A 68 13.94 10.74 -5.65
N CYS A 69 13.78 9.69 -6.47
CA CYS A 69 12.64 8.80 -6.34
C CYS A 69 12.71 7.94 -5.08
N CYS A 70 11.62 7.92 -4.31
CA CYS A 70 11.46 6.95 -3.21
C CYS A 70 11.67 5.49 -3.67
N LEU A 71 12.25 4.68 -2.79
CA LEU A 71 12.54 3.26 -3.00
C LEU A 71 11.35 2.49 -3.60
N ALA A 72 10.14 2.72 -3.09
CA ALA A 72 8.94 2.06 -3.61
C ALA A 72 8.59 2.45 -5.06
N SER A 73 8.91 3.67 -5.48
CA SER A 73 8.75 4.13 -6.86
C SER A 73 9.79 3.51 -7.78
N LYS A 74 11.03 3.32 -7.29
CA LYS A 74 12.09 2.63 -8.03
C LYS A 74 11.71 1.17 -8.27
N LEU A 75 11.28 0.47 -7.21
CA LEU A 75 10.73 -0.89 -7.33
C LEU A 75 9.57 -0.96 -8.32
N TYR A 76 8.65 0.01 -8.30
CA TYR A 76 7.55 0.05 -9.27
C TYR A 76 8.04 0.05 -10.73
N LEU A 77 9.04 0.86 -11.06
CA LEU A 77 9.64 0.87 -12.39
C LEU A 77 10.35 -0.45 -12.72
N GLY A 78 10.97 -1.10 -11.74
CA GLY A 78 11.53 -2.44 -11.90
C GLY A 78 10.48 -3.49 -12.25
N HIS A 79 9.34 -3.45 -11.56
CA HIS A 79 8.19 -4.32 -11.86
C HIS A 79 7.59 -4.04 -13.24
N VAL A 80 7.58 -2.78 -13.67
CA VAL A 80 7.21 -2.41 -15.05
C VAL A 80 8.20 -3.04 -16.03
N ALA A 81 9.51 -2.86 -15.84
CA ALA A 81 10.54 -3.43 -16.70
C ALA A 81 10.39 -4.95 -16.85
N ALA A 82 10.06 -5.65 -15.77
CA ALA A 82 9.82 -7.09 -15.76
C ALA A 82 8.59 -7.54 -16.56
N LEU A 83 7.63 -6.65 -16.86
CA LEU A 83 6.35 -6.96 -17.51
C LEU A 83 6.24 -6.53 -18.97
N ILE A 84 7.03 -5.54 -19.42
CA ILE A 84 6.93 -4.93 -20.76
C ILE A 84 6.91 -6.01 -21.86
N ASP A 85 7.85 -6.94 -21.82
CA ASP A 85 8.02 -7.96 -22.87
C ASP A 85 7.15 -9.22 -22.67
N ARG A 86 6.26 -9.23 -21.67
CA ARG A 86 5.42 -10.40 -21.31
C ARG A 86 3.92 -10.20 -21.46
N THR A 87 3.51 -8.99 -21.82
CA THR A 87 2.11 -8.53 -21.76
C THR A 87 1.77 -7.69 -23.00
N ASP A 88 0.50 -7.63 -23.36
CA ASP A 88 0.04 -6.81 -24.49
C ASP A 88 -0.09 -5.33 -24.09
N ALA A 89 -0.33 -5.09 -22.80
CA ALA A 89 -0.46 -3.78 -22.20
C ALA A 89 -0.25 -3.85 -20.69
N LEU A 90 0.19 -2.74 -20.10
CA LEU A 90 0.39 -2.59 -18.66
C LEU A 90 -0.74 -1.77 -18.04
N PHE A 91 -1.32 -2.28 -16.96
CA PHE A 91 -2.25 -1.50 -16.16
C PHE A 91 -1.50 -0.65 -15.13
N ILE A 92 -1.46 0.66 -15.40
CA ILE A 92 -0.79 1.67 -14.59
C ILE A 92 -1.87 2.67 -14.14
N PRO A 93 -2.43 2.52 -12.94
CA PRO A 93 -3.55 3.36 -12.49
C PRO A 93 -3.08 4.76 -12.11
N SER A 94 -3.95 5.77 -12.32
CA SER A 94 -3.76 7.14 -11.84
C SER A 94 -4.82 7.46 -10.80
N ILE A 95 -4.50 7.24 -9.52
CA ILE A 95 -5.45 7.45 -8.41
C ILE A 95 -4.96 8.60 -7.56
N ALA A 96 -5.61 9.75 -7.71
CA ALA A 96 -5.23 10.97 -7.01
C ALA A 96 -5.94 11.08 -5.65
N ASN A 97 -7.26 10.90 -5.64
CA ASN A 97 -8.09 11.24 -4.48
C ASN A 97 -9.44 10.49 -4.48
N LEU A 98 -9.87 10.01 -3.30
CA LEU A 98 -11.15 9.34 -3.04
C LEU A 98 -12.11 10.16 -2.16
N GLY A 99 -11.96 11.48 -2.14
CA GLY A 99 -12.81 12.43 -1.40
C GLY A 99 -12.07 13.28 -0.36
N HIS A 100 -12.83 13.94 0.51
CA HIS A 100 -12.25 14.84 1.51
C HIS A 100 -11.29 14.11 2.46
N LEU A 101 -10.06 14.64 2.58
CA LEU A 101 -8.95 14.03 3.35
C LEU A 101 -8.59 12.60 2.93
N ARG A 102 -8.91 12.25 1.68
CA ARG A 102 -8.67 10.93 1.09
C ARG A 102 -7.75 10.99 -0.12
N SER A 103 -6.78 11.90 -0.11
CA SER A 103 -5.76 12.00 -1.15
C SER A 103 -4.74 10.88 -1.04
N PHE A 104 -4.13 10.52 -2.16
CA PHE A 104 -2.92 9.71 -2.19
C PHE A 104 -1.69 10.61 -2.30
N CYS A 105 -0.49 10.04 -2.17
CA CYS A 105 0.74 10.74 -2.58
C CYS A 105 0.64 11.10 -4.06
N THR A 106 1.19 12.25 -4.46
CA THR A 106 1.16 12.75 -5.85
C THR A 106 1.75 11.76 -6.85
N LYS A 107 2.68 10.89 -6.41
CA LYS A 107 3.23 9.82 -7.24
C LYS A 107 2.17 8.89 -7.81
N PHE A 108 1.11 8.58 -7.06
CA PHE A 108 0.05 7.67 -7.52
C PHE A 108 -0.78 8.24 -8.66
N GLN A 109 -0.93 9.56 -8.72
CA GLN A 109 -1.54 10.25 -9.86
C GLN A 109 -0.58 10.29 -11.06
N ALA A 110 0.70 10.53 -10.80
CA ALA A 110 1.71 10.65 -11.84
C ALA A 110 2.22 9.30 -12.42
N LEU A 111 1.73 8.14 -11.95
CA LEU A 111 2.27 6.83 -12.37
C LEU A 111 2.25 6.60 -13.88
N PRO A 112 1.16 6.87 -14.62
CA PRO A 112 1.16 6.66 -16.07
C PRO A 112 2.23 7.50 -16.77
N ASP A 113 2.35 8.78 -16.39
CA ASP A 113 3.32 9.69 -16.98
C ASP A 113 4.74 9.29 -16.60
N LEU A 114 4.97 8.90 -15.33
CA LEU A 114 6.26 8.43 -14.87
C LEU A 114 6.73 7.22 -15.67
N VAL A 115 5.85 6.23 -15.89
CA VAL A 115 6.16 5.04 -16.68
C VAL A 115 6.41 5.41 -18.14
N ALA A 116 5.52 6.20 -18.76
CA ALA A 116 5.68 6.60 -20.15
C ALA A 116 7.01 7.33 -20.42
N ASN A 117 7.44 8.21 -19.51
CA ASN A 117 8.68 8.95 -19.66
C ASN A 117 9.92 8.09 -19.36
N SER A 118 9.89 7.28 -18.30
CA SER A 118 11.02 6.43 -17.89
C SER A 118 11.35 5.35 -18.94
N PHE A 119 10.37 4.97 -19.75
CA PHE A 119 10.52 3.99 -20.82
C PHE A 119 10.17 4.56 -22.19
N SER A 120 10.45 5.85 -22.43
CA SER A 120 10.08 6.55 -23.67
C SER A 120 10.69 5.97 -24.94
N GLU A 121 11.79 5.22 -24.84
CA GLU A 121 12.42 4.50 -25.96
C GLU A 121 11.73 3.15 -26.29
N ARG A 122 10.75 2.74 -25.48
CA ARG A 122 10.01 1.49 -25.64
C ARG A 122 8.58 1.78 -26.05
N ASP A 123 8.06 1.00 -27.00
CA ASP A 123 6.65 1.06 -27.36
C ASP A 123 5.81 0.32 -26.30
N ILE A 124 5.33 1.06 -25.29
CA ILE A 124 4.54 0.52 -24.19
C ILE A 124 3.10 0.98 -24.31
N ARG A 125 2.18 0.02 -24.34
CA ARG A 125 0.76 0.31 -24.23
C ARG A 125 0.32 0.41 -22.77
N ILE A 126 0.01 1.62 -22.33
CA ILE A 126 -0.45 1.90 -20.96
C ILE A 126 -1.99 1.93 -20.92
N ILE A 127 -2.55 1.13 -20.02
CA ILE A 127 -3.96 1.18 -19.62
C ILE A 127 -4.01 1.93 -18.28
N SER A 128 -4.55 3.14 -18.29
CA SER A 128 -4.75 3.93 -17.08
C SER A 128 -6.22 4.04 -16.69
N CYS A 129 -6.46 4.05 -15.38
CA CYS A 129 -7.75 4.37 -14.76
C CYS A 129 -7.54 5.64 -13.92
N LEU A 130 -8.09 6.77 -14.38
CA LEU A 130 -8.03 8.03 -13.65
C LEU A 130 -9.16 8.10 -12.62
N VAL A 131 -8.82 8.27 -11.35
CA VAL A 131 -9.77 8.43 -10.25
C VAL A 131 -9.46 9.71 -9.47
N GLU A 132 -10.42 10.65 -9.45
CA GLU A 132 -10.30 11.95 -8.81
C GLU A 132 -11.69 12.47 -8.36
N GLU A 133 -12.02 12.28 -7.09
CA GLU A 133 -13.39 12.50 -6.60
C GLU A 133 -13.70 13.92 -6.10
N GLN A 134 -12.71 14.83 -5.99
CA GLN A 134 -12.93 16.14 -5.33
C GLN A 134 -13.45 17.28 -6.22
N GLU A 135 -13.37 17.20 -7.55
CA GLU A 135 -13.83 18.30 -8.42
C GLU A 135 -14.61 17.87 -9.68
N THR A 136 -14.40 16.66 -10.21
CA THR A 136 -15.00 16.25 -11.50
C THR A 136 -16.24 15.37 -11.37
N HIS A 137 -16.68 15.05 -10.14
CA HIS A 137 -17.69 14.01 -9.83
C HIS A 137 -17.37 12.62 -10.43
N THR A 138 -16.16 12.40 -10.95
CA THR A 138 -15.79 11.09 -11.51
C THR A 138 -15.51 10.13 -10.36
N MET A 139 -16.55 9.42 -9.95
CA MET A 139 -16.45 8.40 -8.91
C MET A 139 -15.59 7.25 -9.39
N ALA A 140 -14.86 6.59 -8.49
CA ALA A 140 -14.07 5.41 -8.84
C ALA A 140 -14.85 4.42 -9.73
N ARG A 141 -16.12 4.17 -9.37
CA ARG A 141 -17.05 3.34 -10.15
C ARG A 141 -17.16 3.77 -11.61
N GLU A 142 -17.32 5.06 -11.88
CA GLU A 142 -17.50 5.57 -13.24
C GLU A 142 -16.23 5.40 -14.07
N SER A 143 -15.06 5.62 -13.47
CA SER A 143 -13.76 5.37 -14.11
C SER A 143 -13.59 3.91 -14.52
N TYR A 144 -13.92 2.96 -13.64
CA TYR A 144 -13.87 1.53 -13.98
C TYR A 144 -14.90 1.13 -15.03
N LEU A 145 -16.12 1.71 -15.00
CA LEU A 145 -17.13 1.44 -16.03
C LEU A 145 -16.71 2.00 -17.40
N ALA A 146 -16.10 3.19 -17.44
CA ALA A 146 -15.54 3.76 -18.65
C ALA A 146 -14.39 2.91 -19.18
N LEU A 147 -13.49 2.47 -18.29
CA LEU A 147 -12.40 1.56 -18.63
C LEU A 147 -12.92 0.24 -19.24
N ALA A 148 -13.93 -0.39 -18.63
CA ALA A 148 -14.53 -1.61 -19.17
C ALA A 148 -15.07 -1.43 -20.61
N ARG A 149 -15.66 -0.27 -20.92
CA ARG A 149 -16.16 0.04 -22.28
C ARG A 149 -15.03 0.15 -23.30
N ARG A 150 -13.83 0.62 -22.88
CA ARG A 150 -12.64 0.63 -23.74
C ARG A 150 -12.19 -0.79 -24.13
N PHE A 151 -12.49 -1.80 -23.31
CA PHE A 151 -12.32 -3.22 -23.66
C PHE A 151 -13.46 -3.81 -24.50
N GLY A 152 -14.43 -2.99 -24.93
CA GLY A 152 -15.60 -3.43 -25.69
C GLY A 152 -16.72 -4.02 -24.83
N ALA A 153 -16.68 -3.87 -23.49
CA ALA A 153 -17.72 -4.42 -22.62
C ALA A 153 -19.04 -3.66 -22.75
N THR A 154 -20.15 -4.40 -22.79
CA THR A 154 -21.49 -3.82 -22.66
C THR A 154 -21.69 -3.21 -21.27
N PRO A 155 -22.67 -2.29 -21.08
CA PRO A 155 -22.97 -1.73 -19.77
C PRO A 155 -23.29 -2.79 -18.69
N ARG A 156 -23.85 -3.94 -19.08
CA ARG A 156 -24.13 -5.06 -18.16
C ARG A 156 -22.84 -5.75 -17.74
N GLN A 157 -21.95 -6.06 -18.68
CA GLN A 157 -20.64 -6.65 -18.40
C GLN A 157 -19.76 -5.72 -17.56
N ALA A 158 -19.73 -4.43 -17.89
CA ALA A 158 -18.98 -3.44 -17.11
C ALA A 158 -19.44 -3.38 -15.64
N LYS A 159 -20.76 -3.41 -15.40
CA LYS A 159 -21.32 -3.46 -14.04
C LYS A 159 -21.01 -4.77 -13.33
N ALA A 160 -21.01 -5.89 -14.05
CA ALA A 160 -20.64 -7.20 -13.50
C ALA A 160 -19.16 -7.21 -13.08
N ALA A 161 -18.24 -6.77 -13.95
CA ALA A 161 -16.82 -6.60 -13.67
C ALA A 161 -16.56 -5.73 -12.43
N TRP A 162 -17.21 -4.57 -12.35
CA TRP A 162 -17.09 -3.71 -11.17
C TRP A 162 -17.59 -4.39 -9.88
N LYS A 163 -18.72 -5.11 -9.93
CA LYS A 163 -19.27 -5.82 -8.77
C LYS A 163 -18.35 -6.97 -8.33
N ALA A 164 -17.83 -7.75 -9.28
CA ALA A 164 -16.88 -8.83 -9.01
C ALA A 164 -15.61 -8.28 -8.36
N ALA A 165 -15.08 -7.18 -8.89
CA ALA A 165 -13.92 -6.48 -8.36
C ALA A 165 -14.12 -6.02 -6.90
N LEU A 166 -15.25 -5.38 -6.59
CA LEU A 166 -15.58 -4.97 -5.23
C LEU A 166 -15.72 -6.15 -4.27
N HIS A 167 -16.39 -7.21 -4.71
CA HIS A 167 -16.55 -8.42 -3.89
C HIS A 167 -15.21 -9.08 -3.58
N ALA A 168 -14.31 -9.19 -4.57
CA ALA A 168 -12.97 -9.73 -4.37
C ALA A 168 -12.14 -8.88 -3.40
N GLN A 169 -12.25 -7.55 -3.49
CA GLN A 169 -11.54 -6.65 -2.57
C GLN A 169 -12.06 -6.74 -1.14
N ASP A 170 -13.39 -6.71 -0.95
CA ASP A 170 -14.02 -6.84 0.37
C ASP A 170 -13.70 -8.20 1.01
N ALA A 171 -13.70 -9.28 0.23
CA ALA A 171 -13.29 -10.60 0.70
C ALA A 171 -11.82 -10.63 1.15
N ALA A 172 -10.91 -10.03 0.37
CA ALA A 172 -9.49 -9.96 0.72
C ALA A 172 -9.26 -9.12 1.99
N ASP A 173 -9.89 -7.95 2.08
CA ASP A 173 -9.78 -7.06 3.24
C ASP A 173 -10.31 -7.74 4.52
N ARG A 174 -11.48 -8.37 4.45
CA ARG A 174 -12.06 -9.12 5.59
C ARG A 174 -11.21 -10.32 6.00
N MET A 175 -10.60 -11.01 5.05
CA MET A 175 -9.71 -12.14 5.34
C MET A 175 -8.47 -11.66 6.11
N ALA A 176 -7.84 -10.57 5.67
CA ALA A 176 -6.69 -9.98 6.36
C ALA A 176 -7.07 -9.50 7.77
N GLN A 177 -8.17 -8.76 7.89
CA GLN A 177 -8.69 -8.28 9.16
C GLN A 177 -9.00 -9.42 10.14
N SER A 178 -9.79 -10.42 9.72
CA SER A 178 -10.17 -11.53 10.58
C SER A 178 -8.98 -12.39 11.01
N THR A 179 -7.99 -12.59 10.11
CA THR A 179 -6.75 -13.30 10.44
C THR A 179 -5.99 -12.57 11.55
N GLN A 180 -5.87 -11.25 11.45
CA GLN A 180 -5.23 -10.41 12.45
C GLN A 180 -5.98 -10.41 13.79
N GLU A 181 -7.30 -10.25 13.76
CA GLU A 181 -8.15 -10.27 14.96
C GLU A 181 -8.04 -11.61 15.70
N HIS A 182 -8.03 -12.72 14.97
CA HIS A 182 -7.81 -14.04 15.54
C HIS A 182 -6.41 -14.21 16.14
N ALA A 183 -5.37 -13.71 15.47
CA ALA A 183 -4.00 -13.75 15.98
C ALA A 183 -3.85 -12.96 17.29
N LEU A 184 -4.43 -11.76 17.35
CA LEU A 184 -4.46 -10.94 18.56
C LEU A 184 -5.24 -11.61 19.69
N ALA A 185 -6.46 -12.09 19.41
CA ALA A 185 -7.30 -12.76 20.42
C ALA A 185 -6.60 -14.00 21.00
N ARG A 186 -5.92 -14.79 20.15
CA ARG A 186 -5.13 -15.94 20.57
C ARG A 186 -3.96 -15.53 21.48
N ALA A 187 -3.26 -14.45 21.14
CA ALA A 187 -2.17 -13.94 21.96
C ALA A 187 -2.68 -13.43 23.33
N GLU A 188 -3.80 -12.70 23.35
CA GLU A 188 -4.37 -12.14 24.59
C GLU A 188 -4.92 -13.23 25.52
N ALA A 189 -5.44 -14.32 24.97
CA ALA A 189 -5.92 -15.47 25.73
C ALA A 189 -4.81 -16.24 26.48
N LEU A 190 -3.53 -16.05 26.12
CA LEU A 190 -2.42 -16.69 26.82
C LEU A 190 -2.14 -16.03 28.18
N PRO A 191 -1.72 -16.81 29.19
CA PRO A 191 -1.18 -16.29 30.45
C PRO A 191 -0.05 -15.30 30.21
N LYS A 192 0.09 -14.29 31.08
CA LYS A 192 1.03 -13.17 30.93
C LYS A 192 2.47 -13.65 30.74
N GLU A 193 2.86 -14.72 31.40
CA GLU A 193 4.21 -15.31 31.39
C GLU A 193 4.54 -15.98 30.05
N SER A 194 3.52 -16.45 29.34
CA SER A 194 3.62 -17.15 28.04
C SER A 194 3.14 -16.31 26.85
N ARG A 195 2.66 -15.09 27.11
CA ARG A 195 2.10 -14.21 26.09
C ARG A 195 3.23 -13.67 25.21
N PRO A 196 3.16 -13.85 23.87
CA PRO A 196 4.14 -13.26 22.97
C PRO A 196 4.03 -11.74 23.00
N LEU A 197 5.13 -11.05 22.71
CA LEU A 197 5.08 -9.60 22.47
C LEU A 197 4.16 -9.34 21.28
N ARG A 198 3.22 -8.43 21.44
CA ARG A 198 2.31 -8.00 20.37
C ARG A 198 2.90 -6.73 19.78
N ILE A 199 3.37 -6.79 18.54
CA ILE A 199 4.09 -5.67 17.92
C ILE A 199 3.29 -5.20 16.72
N LEU A 200 2.93 -3.91 16.70
CA LEU A 200 2.26 -3.30 15.56
C LEU A 200 3.29 -2.80 14.54
N VAL A 201 3.30 -3.37 13.35
CA VAL A 201 3.99 -2.83 12.18
C VAL A 201 3.08 -1.78 11.53
N MET A 202 3.53 -0.53 11.56
CA MET A 202 2.87 0.61 10.93
C MET A 202 3.67 1.04 9.69
N ALA A 203 3.16 0.72 8.51
CA ALA A 203 3.76 1.09 7.24
C ALA A 203 2.71 1.07 6.14
N HIS A 204 2.94 1.76 5.02
CA HIS A 204 2.07 1.59 3.85
C HIS A 204 2.05 0.11 3.41
N PRO A 205 0.95 -0.40 2.84
CA PRO A 205 0.85 -1.81 2.45
C PRO A 205 2.01 -2.31 1.57
N TYR A 206 2.47 -1.47 0.63
CA TYR A 206 3.59 -1.78 -0.27
C TYR A 206 4.98 -1.66 0.38
N VAL A 207 5.04 -1.18 1.62
CA VAL A 207 6.24 -1.19 2.45
C VAL A 207 6.15 -2.39 3.39
N ALA A 208 5.03 -2.54 4.10
CA ALA A 208 4.79 -3.61 5.07
C ALA A 208 4.98 -5.01 4.49
N HIS A 209 4.40 -5.27 3.32
CA HIS A 209 4.27 -6.62 2.76
C HIS A 209 5.21 -6.90 1.59
N ASP A 210 5.99 -5.91 1.17
CA ASP A 210 6.95 -6.13 0.08
C ASP A 210 8.17 -6.90 0.58
N PRO A 211 8.54 -8.01 -0.06
CA PRO A 211 9.62 -8.90 0.40
C PRO A 211 11.01 -8.28 0.35
N TYR A 212 11.19 -7.18 -0.41
CA TYR A 212 12.45 -6.45 -0.45
C TYR A 212 12.52 -5.30 0.56
N ILE A 213 11.37 -4.84 1.10
CA ILE A 213 11.30 -3.71 2.02
C ILE A 213 10.96 -4.15 3.45
N GLY A 214 9.68 -4.36 3.74
CA GLY A 214 9.18 -4.63 5.10
C GLY A 214 9.03 -6.09 5.44
N GLY A 215 9.03 -6.99 4.44
CA GLY A 215 9.04 -8.44 4.65
C GLY A 215 10.11 -8.89 5.65
N PRO A 216 11.40 -8.53 5.45
CA PRO A 216 12.47 -8.89 6.38
C PRO A 216 12.23 -8.38 7.81
N VAL A 217 11.60 -7.20 7.97
CA VAL A 217 11.26 -6.65 9.29
C VAL A 217 10.21 -7.51 9.99
N ALA A 218 9.16 -7.91 9.26
CA ALA A 218 8.13 -8.79 9.80
C ALA A 218 8.69 -10.18 10.14
N ASP A 219 9.50 -10.75 9.25
CA ASP A 219 10.11 -12.08 9.44
C ASP A 219 10.98 -12.12 10.70
N MET A 220 11.87 -11.14 10.87
CA MET A 220 12.70 -11.04 12.09
C MET A 220 11.88 -10.95 13.38
N LEU A 221 10.78 -10.17 13.38
CA LEU A 221 9.90 -10.08 14.55
C LEU A 221 9.19 -11.41 14.85
N ILE A 222 8.74 -12.12 13.81
CA ILE A 222 8.10 -13.43 13.93
C ILE A 222 9.09 -14.48 14.45
N GLU A 223 10.32 -14.50 13.93
CA GLU A 223 11.39 -15.40 14.37
C GLU A 223 11.77 -15.18 15.84
N MET A 224 11.66 -13.94 16.33
CA MET A 224 11.83 -13.61 17.75
C MET A 224 10.62 -13.98 18.63
N GLY A 225 9.60 -14.63 18.06
CA GLY A 225 8.42 -15.13 18.75
C GLY A 225 7.36 -14.05 19.03
N ALA A 226 7.38 -12.92 18.33
CA ALA A 226 6.35 -11.89 18.46
C ALA A 226 5.06 -12.27 17.71
N CYS A 227 3.93 -11.82 18.24
CA CYS A 227 2.68 -11.71 17.50
C CYS A 227 2.72 -10.39 16.71
N VAL A 228 3.01 -10.47 15.42
CA VAL A 228 3.09 -9.30 14.54
C VAL A 228 1.70 -8.95 14.01
N LEU A 229 1.28 -7.71 14.25
CA LEU A 229 0.07 -7.11 13.68
C LEU A 229 0.48 -6.05 12.66
N PHE A 230 -0.33 -5.85 11.64
CA PHE A 230 -0.14 -4.84 10.61
C PHE A 230 -1.25 -3.80 10.68
N ALA A 231 -0.87 -2.53 10.67
CA ALA A 231 -1.81 -1.42 10.75
C ALA A 231 -2.77 -1.38 9.54
N ASP A 232 -2.33 -1.82 8.35
CA ASP A 232 -3.16 -1.82 7.15
C ASP A 232 -4.18 -2.97 7.07
N HIS A 233 -4.07 -3.97 7.96
CA HIS A 233 -5.07 -5.03 8.13
C HIS A 233 -6.23 -4.62 9.05
N ALA A 234 -6.15 -3.46 9.71
CA ALA A 234 -7.29 -2.95 10.48
C ALA A 234 -8.46 -2.56 9.55
N ASP A 235 -9.68 -2.47 10.12
CA ASP A 235 -10.83 -1.89 9.42
C ASP A 235 -10.50 -0.47 8.95
N LYS A 236 -10.30 -0.31 7.64
CA LYS A 236 -9.85 0.93 7.01
C LYS A 236 -10.82 2.08 7.25
N GLU A 237 -12.13 1.83 7.21
CA GLU A 237 -13.13 2.90 7.38
C GLU A 237 -13.23 3.32 8.85
N ARG A 238 -13.18 2.36 9.78
CA ARG A 238 -13.13 2.65 11.21
C ARG A 238 -11.84 3.38 11.59
N ALA A 239 -10.70 2.94 11.06
CA ALA A 239 -9.41 3.58 11.26
C ALA A 239 -9.41 5.00 10.69
N PHE A 240 -9.88 5.20 9.46
CA PHE A 240 -10.02 6.53 8.87
C PHE A 240 -10.82 7.47 9.78
N LYS A 241 -11.99 7.04 10.28
CA LYS A 241 -12.81 7.86 11.20
C LYS A 241 -12.06 8.20 12.49
N MET A 242 -11.40 7.22 13.10
CA MET A 242 -10.62 7.40 14.32
C MET A 242 -9.48 8.42 14.12
N SER A 243 -8.86 8.40 12.95
CA SER A 243 -7.76 9.31 12.64
C SER A 243 -8.17 10.78 12.55
N LEU A 244 -9.46 11.10 12.44
CA LEU A 244 -9.92 12.49 12.43
C LEU A 244 -9.60 13.21 13.74
N ASP A 245 -9.61 12.48 14.87
CA ASP A 245 -9.24 13.00 16.19
C ASP A 245 -7.72 13.22 16.35
N PHE A 246 -6.90 12.73 15.41
CA PHE A 246 -5.46 12.92 15.42
C PHE A 246 -5.02 14.25 14.79
N SER A 247 -5.67 14.68 13.71
CA SER A 247 -5.30 15.87 12.96
C SER A 247 -6.46 16.34 12.09
N GLU A 248 -6.72 17.63 11.99
CA GLU A 248 -7.73 18.16 11.05
C GLU A 248 -7.20 18.25 9.61
N THR A 249 -5.87 18.25 9.42
CA THR A 249 -5.22 18.67 8.16
C THR A 249 -4.45 17.58 7.44
N LEU A 250 -4.20 16.42 8.06
CA LEU A 250 -3.54 15.28 7.41
C LEU A 250 -4.34 14.84 6.17
N PRO A 251 -3.82 14.97 4.93
CA PRO A 251 -4.66 14.79 3.74
C PRO A 251 -4.61 13.37 3.16
N TRP A 252 -3.64 12.55 3.57
CA TRP A 252 -3.34 11.29 2.91
C TRP A 252 -4.13 10.11 3.51
N ILE A 253 -4.94 9.44 2.68
CA ILE A 253 -5.84 8.36 3.11
C ILE A 253 -5.09 7.21 3.80
N VAL A 254 -3.95 6.78 3.24
CA VAL A 254 -3.22 5.63 3.80
C VAL A 254 -2.63 6.01 5.15
N ASN A 255 -2.02 7.20 5.27
CA ASN A 255 -1.49 7.68 6.55
C ASN A 255 -2.61 7.85 7.60
N ARG A 256 -3.80 8.33 7.20
CA ARG A 256 -5.00 8.40 8.06
C ARG A 256 -5.37 7.02 8.59
N GLU A 257 -5.50 6.04 7.71
CA GLU A 257 -5.84 4.67 8.09
C GLU A 257 -4.77 4.06 9.03
N LEU A 258 -3.48 4.24 8.74
CA LEU A 258 -2.41 3.73 9.59
C LEU A 258 -2.42 4.35 11.00
N VAL A 259 -2.60 5.68 11.09
CA VAL A 259 -2.70 6.38 12.38
C VAL A 259 -3.94 5.95 13.15
N GLY A 260 -5.08 5.85 12.47
CA GLY A 260 -6.31 5.38 13.07
C GLY A 260 -6.22 3.93 13.57
N ALA A 261 -5.56 3.06 12.82
CA ALA A 261 -5.28 1.69 13.22
C ALA A 261 -4.39 1.64 14.47
N LEU A 262 -3.35 2.48 14.52
CA LEU A 262 -2.54 2.66 15.73
C LEU A 262 -3.40 3.09 16.91
N MET A 263 -4.31 4.06 16.74
CA MET A 263 -5.22 4.50 17.82
C MET A 263 -6.15 3.38 18.31
N LEU A 264 -6.66 2.55 17.40
CA LEU A 264 -7.53 1.43 17.73
C LEU A 264 -6.79 0.30 18.45
N LEU A 265 -5.54 0.05 18.08
CA LEU A 265 -4.76 -1.08 18.57
C LEU A 265 -3.76 -0.69 19.67
N HIS A 266 -3.61 0.61 19.97
CA HIS A 266 -2.56 1.12 20.84
C HIS A 266 -2.52 0.36 22.15
N ASP A 267 -3.66 0.13 22.80
CA ASP A 267 -3.74 -0.50 24.11
C ASP A 267 -3.57 -2.03 24.07
N HIS A 268 -3.68 -2.63 22.89
CA HIS A 268 -3.56 -4.07 22.65
C HIS A 268 -2.14 -4.52 22.28
N VAL A 269 -1.21 -3.59 22.04
CA VAL A 269 0.16 -3.90 21.62
C VAL A 269 1.19 -3.52 22.68
N ASP A 270 2.35 -4.15 22.65
CA ASP A 270 3.45 -3.89 23.57
C ASP A 270 4.44 -2.85 23.01
N GLY A 271 4.57 -2.78 21.68
CA GLY A 271 5.39 -1.79 20.99
C GLY A 271 4.96 -1.59 19.53
N VAL A 272 5.52 -0.55 18.91
CA VAL A 272 5.23 -0.16 17.52
C VAL A 272 6.52 -0.12 16.71
N VAL A 273 6.51 -0.72 15.53
CA VAL A 273 7.58 -0.59 14.53
C VAL A 273 7.01 0.17 13.34
N ILE A 274 7.51 1.38 13.11
CA ILE A 274 7.14 2.19 11.96
C ILE A 274 8.17 1.94 10.86
N VAL A 275 7.73 1.51 9.68
CA VAL A 275 8.63 1.27 8.52
C VAL A 275 8.26 2.24 7.40
N SER A 276 9.26 2.91 6.82
CA SER A 276 9.07 3.83 5.70
C SER A 276 10.12 3.63 4.62
N ALA A 277 9.74 3.88 3.36
CA ALA A 277 10.61 3.79 2.18
C ALA A 277 11.16 5.17 1.79
N PHE A 278 12.47 5.37 1.93
CA PHE A 278 13.10 6.68 1.69
C PHE A 278 13.17 7.06 0.20
N PRO A 279 13.04 8.37 -0.15
CA PRO A 279 12.44 9.45 0.64
C PRO A 279 10.91 9.50 0.48
N CYS A 280 10.14 9.15 1.52
CA CYS A 280 8.68 9.28 1.53
C CYS A 280 8.23 10.58 2.21
N GLY A 281 7.66 11.51 1.42
CA GLY A 281 7.17 12.79 1.92
C GLY A 281 6.00 12.68 2.92
N PRO A 282 4.92 11.94 2.61
CA PRO A 282 3.83 11.74 3.56
C PRO A 282 4.27 11.15 4.91
N ASP A 283 5.21 10.20 4.89
CA ASP A 283 5.71 9.54 6.08
C ASP A 283 6.63 10.42 6.91
N SER A 284 7.49 11.23 6.27
CA SER A 284 8.39 12.11 7.02
C SER A 284 7.62 13.09 7.91
N MET A 285 6.44 13.53 7.47
CA MET A 285 5.53 14.36 8.27
C MET A 285 4.70 13.54 9.26
N THR A 286 4.08 12.45 8.80
CA THR A 286 3.16 11.67 9.63
C THR A 286 3.88 10.95 10.78
N ASN A 287 5.05 10.36 10.50
CA ASN A 287 5.78 9.56 11.48
C ASN A 287 6.34 10.43 12.62
N ASP A 288 6.79 11.65 12.32
CA ASP A 288 7.19 12.63 13.33
C ASP A 288 6.02 13.02 14.23
N ALA A 289 4.85 13.29 13.65
CA ALA A 289 3.63 13.60 14.42
C ALA A 289 3.19 12.42 15.31
N VAL A 290 3.21 11.20 14.76
CA VAL A 290 2.85 9.97 15.49
C VAL A 290 3.79 9.73 16.66
N THR A 291 5.11 9.75 16.42
CA THR A 291 6.10 9.50 17.48
C THR A 291 5.99 10.54 18.60
N ARG A 292 5.63 11.79 18.30
CA ARG A 292 5.40 12.84 19.31
C ARG A 292 4.12 12.62 20.11
N ARG A 293 3.04 12.18 19.45
CA ARG A 293 1.69 12.06 20.03
C ARG A 293 1.48 10.78 20.84
N PHE A 294 2.07 9.67 20.40
CA PHE A 294 1.94 8.36 21.05
C PHE A 294 3.17 8.11 21.92
N ARG A 295 3.00 8.34 23.22
CA ARG A 295 4.00 8.11 24.27
C ARG A 295 3.56 6.94 25.15
N GLY A 296 4.50 6.36 25.89
CA GLY A 296 4.21 5.30 26.86
C GLY A 296 4.38 3.87 26.33
N LYS A 297 4.61 3.68 25.03
CA LYS A 297 5.05 2.41 24.45
C LYS A 297 6.32 2.63 23.60
N PRO A 298 7.31 1.71 23.65
CA PRO A 298 8.46 1.80 22.79
C PRO A 298 8.04 1.82 21.31
N THR A 299 8.59 2.77 20.57
CA THR A 299 8.35 2.93 19.13
C THR A 299 9.70 2.94 18.41
N LEU A 300 9.91 1.98 17.52
CA LEU A 300 11.06 1.91 16.63
C LEU A 300 10.68 2.50 15.26
N VAL A 301 11.44 3.47 14.77
CA VAL A 301 11.27 4.01 13.41
C VAL A 301 12.39 3.50 12.51
N LEU A 302 12.04 2.70 11.52
CA LEU A 302 12.93 2.17 10.49
C LEU A 302 12.67 2.89 9.17
N THR A 303 13.75 3.39 8.57
CA THR A 303 13.73 3.97 7.24
C THR A 303 14.60 3.11 6.36
N VAL A 304 13.99 2.49 5.36
CA VAL A 304 14.65 1.62 4.38
C VAL A 304 14.96 2.46 3.16
N ASP A 305 16.22 2.45 2.73
CA ASP A 305 16.67 3.18 1.55
C ASP A 305 17.41 2.24 0.57
N ALA A 306 17.61 2.76 -0.64
CA ALA A 306 18.25 2.08 -1.77
C ALA A 306 19.71 1.68 -1.53
N GLN A 307 20.44 2.41 -0.68
CA GLN A 307 21.88 2.26 -0.45
C GLN A 307 22.18 1.37 0.76
N SER A 308 21.42 1.50 1.84
CA SER A 308 21.66 0.83 3.13
C SER A 308 21.02 -0.55 3.21
N GLY A 309 20.01 -0.84 2.37
CA GLY A 309 19.32 -2.14 2.37
C GLY A 309 18.85 -2.51 3.78
N THR A 310 19.35 -3.65 4.30
CA THR A 310 19.05 -4.15 5.65
C THR A 310 20.15 -3.91 6.68
N ALA A 311 21.22 -3.17 6.33
CA ALA A 311 22.38 -3.00 7.20
C ALA A 311 22.00 -2.35 8.53
N GLY A 312 22.29 -3.05 9.63
CA GLY A 312 21.99 -2.59 10.98
C GLY A 312 20.50 -2.59 11.35
N MET A 313 19.60 -3.05 10.48
CA MET A 313 18.17 -3.22 10.83
C MET A 313 17.98 -4.33 11.86
N GLU A 314 18.68 -5.45 11.68
CA GLU A 314 18.63 -6.61 12.58
C GLU A 314 18.94 -6.20 14.03
N THR A 315 20.11 -5.61 14.27
CA THR A 315 20.53 -5.17 15.61
C THR A 315 19.55 -4.17 16.25
N ARG A 316 18.91 -3.31 15.44
CA ARG A 316 17.91 -2.34 15.95
C ARG A 316 16.61 -3.03 16.35
N ILE A 317 16.17 -4.05 15.58
CA ILE A 317 14.99 -4.87 15.89
C ILE A 317 15.26 -5.73 17.12
N GLU A 318 16.42 -6.38 17.20
CA GLU A 318 16.86 -7.14 18.38
C GLU A 318 16.82 -6.27 19.63
N SER A 319 17.48 -5.11 19.58
CA SER A 319 17.52 -4.15 20.69
C SER A 319 16.12 -3.70 21.10
N PHE A 320 15.24 -3.46 20.13
CA PHE A 320 13.85 -3.07 20.39
C PHE A 320 13.07 -4.17 21.10
N VAL A 321 13.18 -5.41 20.64
CA VAL A 321 12.54 -6.57 21.27
C VAL A 321 13.09 -6.81 22.68
N ASP A 322 14.38 -6.63 22.89
CA ASP A 322 15.00 -6.76 24.21
C ASP A 322 14.53 -5.68 25.19
N ILE A 323 14.37 -4.43 24.74
CA ILE A 323 13.78 -3.35 25.54
C ILE A 323 12.35 -3.71 25.97
N LEU A 324 11.54 -4.25 25.06
CA LEU A 324 10.17 -4.68 25.36
C LEU A 324 10.13 -5.83 26.38
N ARG A 325 10.99 -6.85 26.20
CA ARG A 325 11.12 -7.97 27.14
C ARG A 325 11.56 -7.50 28.52
N TYR A 326 12.49 -6.53 28.57
CA TYR A 326 12.98 -5.95 29.82
C TYR A 326 11.90 -5.12 30.54
N GLN A 327 11.12 -4.32 29.80
CA GLN A 327 9.95 -3.61 30.35
C GLN A 327 8.89 -4.56 30.89
N GLY A 328 8.61 -5.66 30.19
CA GLY A 328 7.65 -6.69 30.63
C GLY A 328 8.03 -7.32 31.97
N LYS A 329 9.32 -7.38 32.30
CA LYS A 329 9.86 -7.87 33.58
C LYS A 329 9.91 -6.80 34.69
N GLY A 330 9.48 -5.57 34.43
CA GLY A 330 9.47 -4.47 35.41
C GLY A 330 10.76 -3.66 35.46
N GLY A 331 11.62 -3.75 34.45
CA GLY A 331 12.97 -3.19 34.48
C GLY A 331 13.10 -1.66 34.35
N TYR A 332 12.04 -0.94 33.98
CA TYR A 332 12.00 0.52 34.04
C TYR A 332 11.13 0.97 35.22
N LEU A 333 11.77 1.46 36.27
CA LEU A 333 11.12 2.31 37.26
C LEU A 333 10.55 3.52 36.52
N HIS A 334 9.23 3.69 36.57
CA HIS A 334 8.50 4.76 35.92
C HIS A 334 9.24 6.11 36.00
N VAL A 335 9.71 6.62 34.86
CA VAL A 335 9.96 8.05 34.74
C VAL A 335 8.58 8.69 34.65
N ARG A 336 8.17 9.26 35.79
CA ARG A 336 6.88 9.93 35.99
C ARG A 336 6.62 11.04 34.97
#